data_AF-A0A2G9MY43-F1
#
_entry.id   AF-A0A2G9MY43-F1
#
_cell.length_a   1.000
_cell.length_b   1.000
_cell.length_c   1.000
_cell.angle_alpha   90.00
_cell.angle_beta   90.00
_cell.angle_gamma   90.00
#
_symmetry.space_group_name_H-M   'P 1'
#
loop_
_entity.id
_entity.type
_entity.pdbx_description
1 polymer ?
#
loop_
_entity_poly.entity_id
_entity_poly.type
_entity_poly.pdbx_seq_one_letter_code
_entity_poly.pdbx_strand_id
1 'polypeptide(L)' 'MLAIFDVEGVLYDAEYLPILAEKLHKEDEIWEITKKGIQGVINWEDGLRTRVDALKGLDYETCKEIADALPIMTGAK' A
#
# COMPACT_ATOMS: atom_id res chain seq x y z
N MET A 1 0.62 1.53 29.67
CA MET A 1 1.04 2.35 28.51
C MET A 1 0.29 1.81 27.30
N LEU A 2 -0.37 2.69 26.54
CA LEU A 2 -1.05 2.34 25.29
C LEU A 2 -0.31 3.04 24.16
N ALA A 3 0.04 2.29 23.11
CA ALA A 3 0.63 2.83 21.89
C ALA A 3 -0.21 2.34 20.71
N ILE A 4 -0.41 3.22 19.73
CA ILE A 4 -1.11 2.94 18.48
C ILE A 4 -0.09 3.20 17.38
N PHE A 5 0.07 2.23 16.49
CA PHE A 5 1.00 2.30 15.37
C PHE A 5 0.22 2.35 14.08
N ASP A 6 0.73 3.13 13.14
CA ASP A 6 0.39 2.94 11.74
C ASP A 6 1.01 1.63 11.21
N VAL A 7 0.59 1.18 10.05
CA VAL A 7 0.99 -0.10 9.47
C VAL A 7 2.13 0.09 8.48
N GLU A 8 1.85 0.80 7.38
CA GLU A 8 2.77 1.02 6.25
C GLU A 8 3.84 2.04 6.63
N GLY A 9 5.10 1.74 6.30
CA GLY A 9 6.24 2.58 6.69
C GLY A 9 6.50 2.69 8.20
N VAL A 10 5.80 1.91 9.03
CA VAL A 10 5.91 1.92 10.50
C VAL A 10 6.08 0.51 11.08
N LEU A 11 5.07 -0.35 10.97
CA LEU A 11 5.18 -1.75 11.41
C LEU A 11 5.72 -2.66 10.30
N TYR A 12 5.40 -2.33 9.06
CA TYR A 12 5.90 -3.01 7.87
C TYR A 12 6.75 -2.04 7.05
N ASP A 13 7.86 -2.55 6.52
CA ASP A 13 8.77 -1.83 5.63
C ASP A 13 8.29 -1.95 4.17
N ALA A 14 7.08 -1.48 3.93
CA ALA A 14 6.38 -1.65 2.66
C ALA A 14 5.21 -0.67 2.51
N GLU A 15 4.82 -0.46 1.24
CA GLU A 15 3.55 0.15 0.82
C GLU A 15 2.76 -0.91 0.04
N TYR A 16 1.59 -1.27 0.54
CA TYR A 16 0.82 -2.43 0.11
C TYR A 16 0.24 -2.27 -1.29
N LEU A 17 -0.45 -1.16 -1.56
CA LEU A 17 -1.10 -0.94 -2.87
C LEU A 17 -0.08 -0.90 -4.02
N PRO A 18 1.07 -0.21 -3.90
CA PRO A 18 2.11 -0.28 -4.93
C PRO A 18 2.63 -1.71 -5.18
N ILE A 19 2.91 -2.49 -4.13
CA ILE A 19 3.41 -3.88 -4.28
C ILE A 19 2.35 -4.76 -4.96
N LEU A 20 1.07 -4.63 -4.60
CA LEU A 20 -0.01 -5.31 -5.30
C LEU A 20 -0.07 -4.91 -6.78
N ALA A 21 0.17 -3.64 -7.10
CA ALA A 21 0.11 -3.12 -8.46
C ALA A 21 1.20 -3.67 -9.38
N GLU A 22 2.35 -4.11 -8.84
CA GLU A 22 3.41 -4.74 -9.63
C GLU A 22 2.89 -5.97 -10.39
N LYS A 23 1.95 -6.72 -9.80
CA LYS A 23 1.30 -7.87 -10.45
C LYS A 23 0.45 -7.49 -11.67
N LEU A 24 0.08 -6.23 -11.79
CA LEU A 24 -0.67 -5.67 -12.91
C LEU A 24 0.16 -4.71 -13.77
N HIS A 25 1.45 -4.53 -13.48
CA HIS A 25 2.33 -3.54 -14.12
C HIS A 25 1.81 -2.10 -14.00
N LYS A 26 1.27 -1.74 -12.82
CA LYS A 26 0.70 -0.42 -12.51
C LYS A 26 1.38 0.28 -11.33
N GLU A 27 2.52 -0.21 -10.88
CA GLU A 27 3.25 0.26 -9.71
C GLU A 27 3.56 1.76 -9.79
N ASP A 28 4.02 2.24 -10.95
CA ASP A 28 4.36 3.64 -11.16
C ASP A 28 3.13 4.56 -11.03
N GLU A 29 1.99 4.14 -11.62
CA GLU A 29 0.73 4.89 -11.53
C GLU A 29 0.26 5.01 -10.07
N ILE A 30 0.28 3.90 -9.33
CA ILE A 30 -0.15 3.87 -7.93
C ILE A 30 0.81 4.65 -7.04
N TRP A 31 2.11 4.58 -7.29
CA TRP A 31 3.11 5.38 -6.57
C TRP A 31 2.91 6.88 -6.75
N GLU A 32 2.62 7.32 -7.97
CA GLU A 32 2.37 8.73 -8.25
C GLU A 32 1.13 9.26 -7.54
N ILE A 33 0.05 8.47 -7.48
CA ILE A 33 -1.15 8.84 -6.72
C ILE A 33 -0.86 8.85 -5.22
N THR A 34 -0.11 7.86 -4.71
CA THR A 34 0.26 7.76 -3.29
C THR A 34 1.07 8.97 -2.84
N LYS A 35 2.09 9.37 -3.60
CA LYS A 35 2.90 10.56 -3.31
C LYS A 35 2.07 11.84 -3.31
N LYS A 36 1.19 12.02 -4.30
CA LYS A 36 0.28 13.19 -4.35
C LYS A 36 -0.67 13.25 -3.16
N GLY A 37 -1.14 12.09 -2.70
CA GLY A 37 -1.97 11.97 -1.50
C GLY A 37 -1.21 12.38 -0.24
N ILE A 38 0.00 11.84 -0.02
CA ILE A 38 0.86 12.16 1.13
C ILE A 38 1.23 13.66 1.14
N GLN A 39 1.48 14.24 -0.03
CA GLN A 39 1.81 15.66 -0.19
C GLN A 39 0.60 16.59 -0.03
N GLY A 40 -0.62 16.06 0.06
CA GLY A 40 -1.86 16.86 0.14
C GLY A 40 -2.24 17.55 -1.17
N VAL A 41 -1.69 17.12 -2.30
CA VAL A 41 -2.00 17.67 -3.64
C VAL A 41 -3.38 17.20 -4.13
N ILE A 42 -3.78 16.00 -3.72
CA ILE A 42 -5.11 15.44 -3.98
C ILE A 42 -5.78 15.08 -2.66
N ASN A 43 -7.11 14.98 -2.67
CA ASN A 43 -7.84 14.43 -1.54
C ASN A 43 -7.39 12.97 -1.31
N TRP A 44 -7.06 12.65 -0.05
CA TRP A 44 -6.54 11.33 0.33
C TRP A 44 -7.52 10.19 0.05
N GLU A 45 -8.81 10.38 0.35
CA GLU A 45 -9.83 9.35 0.15
C GLU A 45 -10.07 9.09 -1.34
N ASP A 46 -10.16 10.15 -2.14
CA ASP A 46 -10.30 10.02 -3.59
C ASP A 46 -9.08 9.31 -4.20
N GLY A 47 -7.88 9.68 -3.77
CA GLY A 47 -6.64 9.02 -4.18
C GLY A 47 -6.58 7.55 -3.74
N LEU A 48 -7.11 7.19 -2.57
CA LEU A 48 -7.23 5.80 -2.13
C LEU A 48 -8.20 5.03 -3.04
N ARG A 49 -9.38 5.58 -3.33
CA ARG A 49 -10.38 4.95 -4.22
C ARG A 49 -9.80 4.68 -5.61
N THR A 50 -9.09 5.64 -6.18
CA THR A 50 -8.43 5.46 -7.49
C THR A 50 -7.39 4.35 -7.46
N ARG A 51 -6.54 4.29 -6.42
CA ARG A 51 -5.53 3.23 -6.29
C ARG A 51 -6.17 1.85 -6.13
N VAL A 52 -7.21 1.73 -5.31
CA VAL A 52 -7.93 0.46 -5.12
C VAL A 52 -8.63 0.03 -6.42
N ASP A 53 -9.25 0.96 -7.15
CA ASP A 53 -9.88 0.66 -8.44
C ASP A 53 -8.87 0.19 -9.50
N ALA A 54 -7.66 0.74 -9.50
CA ALA A 54 -6.59 0.33 -10.41
C ALA A 54 -6.17 -1.13 -10.23
N LEU A 55 -6.39 -1.70 -9.03
CA LEU A 55 -6.08 -3.08 -8.65
C LEU A 55 -7.19 -4.09 -8.98
N LYS A 56 -8.30 -3.66 -9.58
CA LYS A 56 -9.36 -4.57 -10.05
C LYS A 56 -8.79 -5.60 -11.01
N GLY A 57 -9.01 -6.88 -10.69
CA GLY A 57 -8.50 -8.02 -11.46
C GLY A 57 -7.54 -8.91 -10.69
N LEU A 58 -7.03 -8.45 -9.53
CA LEU A 58 -6.29 -9.32 -8.61
C LEU A 58 -7.22 -10.31 -7.91
N ASP A 59 -6.79 -11.56 -7.86
CA ASP A 59 -7.44 -12.58 -7.06
C ASP A 59 -6.99 -12.51 -5.60
N TYR A 60 -7.81 -13.08 -4.71
CA TYR A 60 -7.57 -13.04 -3.28
C TYR A 60 -6.30 -13.76 -2.85
N GLU A 61 -5.96 -14.89 -3.48
CA GLU A 61 -4.80 -15.69 -3.09
C GLU A 61 -3.51 -14.91 -3.40
N THR A 62 -3.43 -14.27 -4.57
CA THR A 62 -2.32 -13.36 -4.90
C THR A 62 -2.16 -12.24 -3.87
N CYS A 63 -3.26 -11.60 -3.44
CA CYS A 63 -3.22 -10.57 -2.40
C CYS A 63 -2.72 -11.12 -1.06
N LYS A 64 -3.19 -12.31 -0.68
CA LYS A 64 -2.81 -12.97 0.58
C LYS A 64 -1.32 -13.35 0.58
N GLU A 65 -0.81 -13.94 -0.49
CA GLU A 65 0.60 -14.29 -0.63
C GLU A 65 1.51 -13.06 -0.46
N ILE A 66 1.13 -11.93 -1.05
CA ILE A 66 1.88 -10.68 -0.92
C ILE A 66 1.82 -10.17 0.53
N ALA A 67 0.63 -10.15 1.14
CA ALA A 67 0.46 -9.71 2.53
C ALA A 67 1.29 -10.55 3.51
N ASP A 68 1.31 -11.87 3.34
CA ASP A 68 2.07 -12.81 4.18
C ASP A 68 3.59 -12.65 4.00
N ALA A 69 4.04 -12.11 2.87
CA ALA A 69 5.45 -11.92 2.54
C ALA A 69 6.00 -10.53 2.90
N LEU A 70 5.18 -9.60 3.41
CA LEU A 70 5.63 -8.24 3.70
C LEU A 70 6.73 -8.20 4.77
N PRO A 71 7.83 -7.45 4.53
CA PRO A 71 8.89 -7.33 5.52
C PRO A 71 8.41 -6.51 6.73
N ILE A 72 8.64 -7.05 7.92
CA ILE A 72 8.40 -6.32 9.18
C ILE A 72 9.51 -5.29 9.37
N MET A 73 9.16 -4.10 9.85
CA MET A 73 10.12 -3.03 10.14
C MET A 73 11.19 -3.50 11.13
N THR A 74 12.44 -3.11 10.91
CA THR A 74 13.55 -3.50 11.80
C THR A 74 13.29 -3.02 13.22
N GLY A 75 13.24 -3.96 14.17
CA GLY A 75 12.97 -3.68 15.59
C GLY A 75 11.49 -3.69 15.99
N ALA A 76 10.56 -3.97 15.07
CA ALA A 76 9.15 -4.16 15.40
C ALA A 76 8.81 -5.57 15.95
N LYS A 77 9.78 -6.51 15.93
CA LYS A 77 9.68 -7.87 16.49
C LYS A 77 10.63 -8.07 17.66
#